data_AF-A0A257TP56-F1
#
_entry.id   AF-A0A257TP56-F1
#
_cell.length_a   1.000
_cell.length_b   1.000
_cell.length_c   1.000
_cell.angle_alpha   90.00
_cell.angle_beta   90.00
_cell.angle_gamma   90.00
#
_symmetry.space_group_name_H-M   'P 1'
#
loop_
_entity.id
_entity.type
_entity.pdbx_description
1 polymer ?
#
loop_
_entity_poly.entity_id
_entity_poly.type
_entity_poly.pdbx_seq_one_letter_code
_entity_poly.pdbx_strand_id
1 'polypeptide(L)'
;RLYPPRGQERRFPVPIEFNADDIELALDGKFVTRVVYLEDPRMALPVAEGWQDQHWFDAGPGVNAVQEADRWGRPLAIVRMGGRVPDEERGPDVYFVGGGAPFTVYRPYIERLPDERQEEEAPAPMANAPRRRIMPGGWARR
;
A
#
# COMPACT_ATOMS: atom_id res chain seq x y z
N ARG A 1 15.34 2.83 4.74
CA ARG A 1 15.65 1.72 3.79
C ARG A 1 14.41 1.51 2.91
N LEU A 2 14.53 1.36 1.57
CA LEU A 2 13.36 1.16 0.67
C LEU A 2 13.28 -0.23 0.05
N TYR A 3 14.16 -1.12 0.47
CA TYR A 3 14.16 -2.49 -0.02
C TYR A 3 13.78 -3.42 1.12
N PRO A 4 12.95 -4.43 0.83
CA PRO A 4 12.55 -5.42 1.81
C PRO A 4 13.78 -6.20 2.31
N PRO A 5 13.70 -6.80 3.51
CA PRO A 5 14.67 -7.79 3.94
C PRO A 5 14.76 -8.95 2.94
N ARG A 6 15.94 -9.57 2.85
CA ARG A 6 16.17 -10.74 1.98
C ARG A 6 15.19 -11.85 2.35
N GLY A 7 14.50 -12.41 1.36
CA GLY A 7 13.47 -13.45 1.54
C GLY A 7 12.06 -12.93 1.87
N GLN A 8 11.87 -11.61 2.01
CA GLN A 8 10.57 -10.97 2.26
C GLN A 8 10.12 -10.08 1.10
N GLU A 9 10.65 -10.30 -0.10
CA GLU A 9 10.40 -9.48 -1.29
C GLU A 9 8.91 -9.40 -1.64
N ARG A 10 8.13 -10.43 -1.28
CA ARG A 10 6.69 -10.52 -1.54
C ARG A 10 5.79 -9.95 -0.44
N ARG A 11 6.34 -9.62 0.74
CA ARG A 11 5.55 -9.17 1.90
C ARG A 11 5.27 -7.68 1.87
N PHE A 12 6.07 -6.91 1.14
CA PHE A 12 5.98 -5.45 1.07
C PHE A 12 5.84 -5.00 -0.39
N PRO A 13 4.76 -5.39 -1.09
CA PRO A 13 4.52 -4.91 -2.44
C PRO A 13 4.32 -3.39 -2.42
N VAL A 14 4.81 -2.71 -3.46
CA VAL A 14 4.46 -1.31 -3.72
C VAL A 14 3.18 -1.34 -4.56
N PRO A 15 2.02 -0.93 -4.02
CA PRO A 15 0.79 -0.82 -4.81
C PRO A 15 0.97 0.28 -5.86
N ILE A 16 0.52 -0.02 -7.08
CA ILE A 16 0.51 0.92 -8.19
C ILE A 16 -0.90 0.92 -8.73
N GLU A 17 -1.59 2.04 -8.57
CA GLU A 17 -2.90 2.27 -9.16
C GLU A 17 -2.75 2.90 -10.55
N PHE A 18 -3.63 2.53 -11.47
CA PHE A 18 -3.78 3.17 -12.77
C PHE A 18 -5.21 3.63 -12.92
N ASN A 19 -5.38 4.88 -13.30
CA ASN A 19 -6.66 5.51 -13.51
C ASN A 19 -7.07 5.29 -14.97
N ALA A 20 -8.37 5.39 -15.26
CA ALA A 20 -8.88 5.26 -16.63
C ALA A 20 -8.16 6.23 -17.58
N ASP A 21 -7.99 7.48 -17.16
CA ASP A 21 -7.34 8.54 -17.93
C ASP A 21 -5.90 8.19 -18.35
N ASP A 22 -5.11 7.49 -17.51
CA ASP A 22 -3.75 7.10 -17.90
C ASP A 22 -3.80 6.10 -19.06
N ILE A 23 -4.73 5.14 -18.96
CA ILE A 23 -4.91 4.08 -19.96
C ILE A 23 -5.37 4.71 -21.27
N GLU A 24 -6.34 5.62 -21.22
CA GLU A 24 -6.83 6.35 -22.39
C GLU A 24 -5.70 7.17 -23.04
N LEU A 25 -4.94 7.95 -22.25
CA LEU A 25 -3.79 8.70 -22.77
C LEU A 25 -2.75 7.79 -23.42
N ALA A 26 -2.44 6.64 -22.81
CA ALA A 26 -1.48 5.68 -23.35
C ALA A 26 -1.97 5.05 -24.66
N LEU A 27 -3.27 4.72 -24.76
CA LEU A 27 -3.91 4.20 -25.97
C LEU A 27 -3.95 5.24 -27.10
N ASP A 28 -4.09 6.52 -26.76
CA ASP A 28 -3.97 7.65 -27.68
C ASP A 28 -2.51 7.94 -28.13
N GLY A 29 -1.57 7.05 -27.78
CA GLY A 29 -0.17 7.15 -28.15
C GLY A 29 0.62 8.19 -27.35
N LYS A 30 0.04 8.76 -26.28
CA LYS A 30 0.79 9.62 -25.35
C LYS A 30 1.74 8.78 -24.51
N PHE A 31 2.79 9.42 -24.01
CA PHE A 31 3.76 8.78 -23.13
C PHE A 31 3.51 9.21 -21.68
N VAL A 32 2.83 8.36 -20.92
CA VAL A 32 2.50 8.60 -19.51
C VAL A 32 3.68 8.16 -18.65
N THR A 33 4.12 9.03 -17.75
CA THR A 33 5.16 8.74 -16.76
C THR A 33 4.60 9.00 -15.36
N ARG A 34 4.47 7.92 -14.57
CA ARG A 34 4.14 8.00 -13.14
C ARG A 34 5.38 7.75 -12.31
N VAL A 35 5.57 8.55 -11.26
CA VAL A 35 6.61 8.34 -10.26
C VAL A 35 5.94 8.05 -8.93
N VAL A 36 6.07 6.81 -8.46
CA VAL A 36 5.52 6.38 -7.18
C VAL A 36 6.56 6.66 -6.11
N TYR A 37 6.19 7.35 -5.04
CA TYR A 37 7.08 7.72 -3.95
C TYR A 37 6.48 7.31 -2.60
N LEU A 38 7.36 7.10 -1.62
CA LEU A 38 6.98 6.99 -0.22
C LEU A 38 7.03 8.40 0.38
N GLU A 39 5.89 8.92 0.81
CA GLU A 39 5.78 10.26 1.40
C GLU A 39 6.61 10.40 2.68
N ASP A 40 7.08 11.62 2.97
CA ASP A 40 7.67 11.94 4.28
C ASP A 40 6.55 12.13 5.32
N PRO A 41 6.46 11.29 6.37
CA PRO A 41 5.40 11.38 7.38
C PRO A 41 5.41 12.70 8.17
N ARG A 42 6.49 13.50 8.09
CA ARG A 42 6.53 14.83 8.71
C ARG A 42 5.87 15.92 7.86
N MET A 43 5.75 15.67 6.56
CA MET A 43 5.16 16.60 5.59
C MET A 43 3.74 16.18 5.20
N ALA A 44 3.40 14.91 5.41
CA ALA A 44 2.09 14.36 5.13
C ALA A 44 0.97 15.07 5.90
N LEU A 45 -0.12 15.36 5.20
CA LEU A 45 -1.33 15.85 5.85
C LEU A 45 -1.96 14.69 6.64
N PRO A 46 -2.35 14.91 7.91
CA PRO A 46 -2.98 13.87 8.72
C PRO A 46 -4.45 13.71 8.32
N VAL A 47 -4.70 13.19 7.12
CA VAL A 47 -6.04 12.88 6.63
C VAL A 47 -6.25 11.38 6.77
N ALA A 48 -7.41 10.99 7.32
CA ALA A 48 -7.82 9.60 7.35
C ALA A 48 -8.21 9.19 5.92
N GLU A 49 -7.24 8.70 5.17
CA GLU A 49 -7.47 8.21 3.82
C GLU A 49 -7.99 6.77 3.87
N GLY A 50 -8.97 6.48 3.03
CA GLY A 50 -9.43 5.11 2.85
C GLY A 50 -8.29 4.28 2.26
N TRP A 51 -8.13 3.04 2.72
CA TRP A 51 -7.12 2.09 2.24
C TRP A 51 -7.15 1.79 0.72
N GLN A 52 -8.06 2.40 -0.05
CA GLN A 52 -8.33 2.07 -1.44
C GLN A 52 -7.92 3.15 -2.43
N ASP A 53 -7.62 4.38 -2.00
CA ASP A 53 -7.35 5.49 -2.92
C ASP A 53 -5.88 5.92 -2.82
N GLN A 54 -5.11 5.79 -3.90
CA GLN A 54 -3.75 6.31 -3.97
C GLN A 54 -3.77 7.78 -4.38
N HIS A 55 -3.32 8.68 -3.50
CA HIS A 55 -3.21 10.09 -3.82
C HIS A 55 -2.20 10.35 -4.93
N TRP A 56 -2.60 11.16 -5.90
CA TRP A 56 -1.78 11.56 -7.03
C TRP A 56 -2.06 13.01 -7.41
N PHE A 57 -1.10 13.62 -8.10
CA PHE A 57 -1.24 14.94 -8.69
C PHE A 57 -0.44 15.00 -9.99
N ASP A 58 -0.82 15.90 -10.88
CA ASP A 58 -0.05 16.19 -12.08
C ASP A 58 1.12 17.12 -11.73
N ALA A 59 2.35 16.69 -12.06
CA ALA A 59 3.54 17.51 -11.88
C ALA A 59 3.54 18.77 -12.78
N GLY A 60 2.74 18.75 -13.85
CA GLY A 60 2.61 19.83 -14.82
C GLY A 60 3.61 19.73 -15.97
N PRO A 61 3.37 20.49 -17.06
CA PRO A 61 4.19 20.44 -18.26
C PRO A 61 5.60 20.95 -18.00
N GLY A 62 6.60 20.24 -18.52
CA GLY A 62 8.02 20.60 -18.41
C GLY A 62 8.65 20.32 -17.05
N VAL A 63 7.89 19.79 -16.08
CA VAL A 63 8.40 19.42 -14.76
C VAL A 63 9.03 18.04 -14.78
N ASN A 64 10.17 17.90 -14.11
CA ASN A 64 10.81 16.61 -13.90
C ASN A 64 10.10 15.87 -12.75
N ALA A 65 9.22 14.93 -13.09
CA ALA A 65 8.44 14.17 -12.12
C ALA A 65 9.29 13.40 -11.08
N VAL A 66 10.53 13.01 -11.43
CA VAL A 66 11.42 12.33 -10.47
C VAL A 66 11.93 13.30 -9.40
N GLN A 67 12.30 14.51 -9.81
CA GLN A 67 12.71 15.56 -8.88
C GLN A 67 11.52 16.01 -8.03
N GLU A 68 10.32 16.11 -8.61
CA GLU A 68 9.11 16.43 -7.86
C GLU A 68 8.82 15.39 -6.78
N ALA A 69 8.82 14.11 -7.14
CA ALA A 69 8.62 13.02 -6.20
C ALA A 69 9.67 12.99 -5.07
N ASP A 70 10.90 13.40 -5.35
CA ASP A 70 11.98 13.53 -4.34
C ASP A 70 11.75 14.71 -3.38
N ARG A 71 10.96 15.73 -3.78
CA ARG A 71 10.55 16.83 -2.88
C ARG A 71 9.46 16.39 -1.89
N TRP A 72 8.52 15.57 -2.34
CA TRP A 72 7.40 15.10 -1.52
C TRP A 72 7.72 13.86 -0.69
N GLY A 73 8.78 13.14 -1.06
CA GLY A 73 9.20 11.97 -0.34
C GLY A 73 10.36 11.26 -1.02
N ARG A 74 10.27 9.94 -1.14
CA ARG A 74 11.36 9.11 -1.61
C ARG A 74 10.89 8.25 -2.78
N PRO A 75 11.37 8.50 -4.02
CA PRO A 75 10.97 7.73 -5.19
C PRO A 75 11.22 6.23 -5.02
N LEU A 76 10.23 5.41 -5.38
CA LEU A 76 10.24 3.95 -5.28
C LEU A 76 10.25 3.28 -6.65
N ALA A 77 9.39 3.77 -7.56
CA ALA A 77 9.20 3.19 -8.87
C ALA A 77 8.92 4.27 -9.91
N ILE A 78 9.39 4.02 -11.14
CA ILE A 78 9.04 4.81 -12.33
C ILE A 78 8.26 3.88 -13.24
N VAL A 79 7.02 4.26 -13.52
CA VAL A 79 6.16 3.54 -14.46
C VAL A 79 6.02 4.37 -15.71
N ARG A 80 6.25 3.73 -16.86
CA ARG A 80 6.17 4.34 -18.18
C ARG A 80 5.28 3.49 -19.07
N MET A 81 4.31 4.13 -19.70
CA MET A 81 3.32 3.48 -20.53
C MET A 81 2.94 4.36 -21.73
N GLY A 82 2.62 3.72 -22.85
CA GLY A 82 2.34 4.39 -24.12
C GLY A 82 3.60 4.88 -24.85
N GLY A 83 3.42 5.84 -25.76
CA GLY A 83 4.50 6.43 -26.59
C GLY A 83 5.11 5.48 -27.64
N ARG A 84 4.62 4.24 -27.71
CA ARG A 84 4.96 3.26 -28.75
C ARG A 84 3.70 2.47 -29.09
N VAL A 85 3.44 2.29 -30.38
CA VAL A 85 2.36 1.43 -30.88
C VAL A 85 3.00 0.11 -31.29
N PRO A 86 2.52 -1.06 -30.79
CA PRO A 86 3.00 -2.34 -31.25
C PRO A 86 2.78 -2.47 -32.77
N ASP A 87 3.76 -3.02 -33.48
CA ASP A 87 3.53 -3.46 -34.86
C ASP A 87 2.62 -4.69 -34.83
N GLU A 88 1.43 -4.59 -35.41
CA GLU A 88 0.42 -5.66 -35.39
C GLU A 88 0.91 -6.94 -36.09
N GLU A 89 1.78 -6.84 -37.10
CA GLU A 89 2.30 -8.00 -37.82
C GLU A 89 3.47 -8.68 -37.09
N ARG A 90 4.29 -7.89 -36.38
CA ARG A 90 5.51 -8.38 -35.71
C ARG A 90 5.31 -8.73 -34.23
N GLY A 91 4.23 -8.27 -33.61
CA GLY A 91 4.07 -8.32 -32.17
C GLY A 91 5.07 -7.42 -31.44
N PRO A 92 5.08 -7.40 -30.10
CA PRO A 92 6.03 -6.58 -29.34
C PRO A 92 7.45 -7.09 -29.57
N ASP A 93 8.22 -6.36 -30.38
CA ASP A 93 9.65 -6.60 -30.60
C ASP A 93 10.40 -6.59 -29.24
N VAL A 94 11.43 -7.42 -29.07
CA VAL A 94 12.33 -7.38 -27.90
C VAL A 94 12.95 -5.99 -27.68
N TYR A 95 13.11 -5.20 -28.75
CA TYR A 95 13.47 -3.78 -28.67
C TYR A 95 12.29 -2.85 -28.31
N PHE A 96 11.05 -3.24 -28.63
CA PHE A 96 9.82 -2.56 -28.19
C PHE A 96 9.67 -2.63 -26.67
N VAL A 97 9.96 -3.78 -26.04
CA VAL A 97 10.01 -3.94 -24.57
C VAL A 97 11.36 -3.54 -23.94
N GLY A 98 12.33 -3.10 -24.75
CA GLY A 98 13.60 -2.53 -24.29
C GLY A 98 14.49 -3.51 -23.52
N GLY A 99 14.41 -4.82 -23.80
CA GLY A 99 15.12 -5.84 -23.03
C GLY A 99 14.76 -5.83 -21.55
N GLY A 100 13.49 -5.53 -21.24
CA GLY A 100 12.98 -5.39 -19.88
C GLY A 100 13.45 -6.50 -18.95
N ALA A 101 13.78 -6.13 -17.71
CA ALA A 101 14.16 -7.09 -16.68
C ALA A 101 13.12 -8.22 -16.60
N PRO A 102 13.54 -9.48 -16.32
CA PRO A 102 12.61 -10.60 -16.28
C PRO A 102 11.47 -10.29 -15.29
N PHE A 103 10.25 -10.17 -15.81
CA PHE A 103 9.08 -10.06 -14.96
C PHE A 103 8.67 -11.47 -14.54
N THR A 104 8.43 -11.65 -13.25
CA THR A 104 7.87 -12.89 -12.72
C THR A 104 6.45 -12.61 -12.31
N VAL A 105 5.49 -13.26 -12.95
CA VAL A 105 4.09 -13.20 -12.53
C VAL A 105 3.93 -14.10 -11.31
N TYR A 106 3.64 -13.48 -10.17
CA TYR A 106 3.27 -14.21 -8.96
C TYR A 106 1.74 -14.34 -8.90
N ARG A 107 1.25 -15.48 -8.38
CA ARG A 107 -0.16 -15.53 -7.93
C ARG A 107 -0.34 -14.47 -6.83
N PRO A 108 -1.44 -13.69 -6.85
CA PRO A 108 -1.69 -12.70 -5.82
C PRO A 108 -1.70 -13.38 -4.45
N TYR A 109 -0.80 -12.93 -3.57
CA TYR A 109 -0.79 -13.37 -2.18
C TYR A 109 -1.82 -12.52 -1.45
N ILE A 110 -3.07 -13.02 -1.38
CA ILE A 110 -4.08 -12.43 -0.50
C ILE A 110 -3.80 -12.96 0.91
N GLU A 111 -2.72 -12.47 1.54
CA GLU A 111 -2.72 -12.41 3.00
C GLU A 111 -3.64 -11.26 3.35
N ARG A 112 -4.83 -11.58 3.84
CA ARG A 112 -5.55 -10.62 4.67
C ARG A 112 -4.57 -10.30 5.80
N LEU A 113 -3.99 -9.10 5.81
CA LEU A 113 -3.35 -8.58 7.02
C LEU A 113 -4.39 -8.79 8.13
N PRO A 114 -4.07 -9.52 9.21
CA PRO A 114 -5.01 -9.66 10.31
C PRO A 114 -5.42 -8.24 10.71
N ASP A 115 -6.73 -8.02 10.72
CA ASP A 115 -7.32 -6.74 11.11
C ASP A 115 -6.79 -6.43 12.52
N GLU A 116 -5.85 -5.50 12.65
CA GLU A 116 -5.22 -5.14 13.93
C GLU A 116 -6.27 -4.70 14.97
N ARG A 117 -7.51 -4.42 14.51
CA ARG A 117 -8.69 -4.16 15.33
C ARG A 117 -9.15 -5.32 16.22
N GLN A 118 -8.61 -6.54 16.07
CA GLN A 118 -8.99 -7.68 16.91
C GLN A 118 -8.16 -7.84 18.20
N GLU A 119 -7.11 -7.04 18.42
CA GLU A 119 -6.31 -7.13 19.65
C GLU A 119 -6.82 -6.25 20.81
N GLU A 120 -7.81 -5.37 20.58
CA GLU A 120 -8.36 -4.49 21.63
C GLU A 120 -9.76 -4.91 22.13
N GLU A 121 -10.11 -6.20 22.06
CA GLU A 121 -11.25 -6.75 22.80
C GLU A 121 -10.74 -7.75 23.85
N ALA A 122 -9.89 -7.27 24.75
CA ALA A 122 -9.66 -7.98 26.00
C ALA A 122 -11.01 -8.14 26.72
N PRO A 123 -11.41 -9.36 27.15
CA PRO A 123 -12.67 -9.51 27.86
C PRO A 123 -12.62 -8.68 29.14
N ALA A 124 -13.65 -7.85 29.34
CA ALA A 124 -13.85 -7.07 30.56
C ALA A 124 -13.57 -7.91 31.81
N PRO A 125 -12.91 -7.36 32.85
CA PRO A 125 -12.59 -8.13 34.05
C PRO A 125 -13.88 -8.75 34.62
N MET A 126 -13.86 -10.07 34.82
CA MET A 126 -14.97 -10.84 35.38
C MET A 126 -15.48 -10.22 36.69
N ALA A 127 -16.54 -9.42 36.59
CA ALA A 127 -17.32 -8.99 37.73
C ALA A 127 -18.26 -10.12 38.14
N ASN A 128 -17.78 -11.04 39.00
CA ASN A 128 -18.56 -11.62 40.10
C ASN A 128 -17.80 -12.79 40.76
N ALA A 129 -17.17 -12.51 41.91
CA ALA A 129 -17.04 -13.51 42.96
C ALA A 129 -18.14 -13.24 43.99
N PRO A 130 -19.03 -14.20 44.31
CA PRO A 130 -20.03 -13.95 45.34
C PRO A 130 -19.33 -13.76 46.69
N ARG A 131 -19.54 -12.60 47.31
CA ARG A 131 -19.14 -12.34 48.70
C ARG A 131 -19.76 -13.42 49.58
N ARG A 132 -18.93 -14.33 50.13
CA ARG A 132 -19.37 -15.22 51.22
C ARG A 132 -19.85 -14.35 52.37
N ARG A 133 -21.16 -14.35 52.62
CA ARG A 133 -21.79 -13.75 53.79
C ARG A 133 -21.38 -14.57 55.00
N ILE A 134 -20.38 -14.11 55.73
CA ILE A 134 -20.06 -14.64 57.07
C ILE A 134 -21.21 -14.18 57.97
N MET A 135 -22.09 -15.11 58.35
CA MET A 135 -23.08 -14.88 59.41
C MET A 135 -22.35 -14.93 60.75
N PRO A 136 -22.56 -13.97 61.68
CA PRO A 136 -22.05 -14.11 63.03
C PRO A 136 -22.91 -15.14 63.78
N GLY A 137 -22.34 -16.33 63.99
CA GLY A 137 -22.87 -17.34 64.90
C GLY A 137 -22.79 -16.84 66.35
N GLY A 138 -23.92 -16.87 67.03
CA GLY A 138 -24.13 -16.31 68.35
C GLY A 138 -23.31 -16.97 69.46
N TRP A 139 -23.04 -16.16 70.48
CA TRP A 139 -22.51 -16.59 71.76
C TRP A 139 -23.64 -17.20 72.59
N ALA A 140 -23.48 -18.46 73.02
CA ALA A 140 -24.22 -19.05 74.11
C ALA A 140 -23.22 -19.59 75.16
N ARG A 141 -23.56 -19.32 76.42
CA ARG A 141 -22.73 -19.33 77.64
C ARG A 141 -22.15 -20.70 78.02
N ARG A 142 -21.02 -20.65 78.73
CA ARG A 142 -20.87 -21.33 80.03
C ARG A 142 -20.52 -20.28 81.07
#